data_AF-A0A7W2ARU9-F1
#
_entry.id   AF-A0A7W2ARU9-F1
#
_cell.length_a   1.000
_cell.length_b   1.000
_cell.length_c   1.000
_cell.angle_alpha   90.00
_cell.angle_beta   90.00
_cell.angle_gamma   90.00
#
_symmetry.space_group_name_H-M   'P 1'
#
loop_
_entity.id
_entity.type
_entity.pdbx_description
1 polymer ?
#
loop_
_entity_poly.entity_id
_entity_poly.type
_entity_poly.pdbx_seq_one_letter_code
_entity_poly.pdbx_strand_id
1 'polypeptide(L)'
;MEEFVRTLKETGVDIHNLIISKKQSSKFPGLYNIEYRVPSLTYDKSGNLVPSGKFKIVNYPKTVYDPEVYSDQQMIQWGKEAMQEGINANRVKGRLVEGYSTNGMKFAGYLDRQGKIKNFYPVIKEE
;
A
#
# COMPACT_ATOMS: atom_id res chain seq x y z
N MET A 1 9.61 -2.86 -2.16
CA MET A 1 8.96 -4.17 -2.40
C MET A 1 9.32 -5.21 -1.34
N GLU A 2 10.56 -5.22 -0.87
CA GLU A 2 11.08 -6.19 0.11
C GLU A 2 10.28 -6.25 1.42
N GLU A 3 9.97 -5.09 2.00
CA GLU A 3 9.16 -4.97 3.23
C GLU A 3 7.81 -5.68 3.11
N PHE A 4 7.10 -5.46 2.01
CA PHE A 4 5.82 -6.12 1.75
C PHE A 4 5.95 -7.64 1.67
N VAL A 5 6.98 -8.12 0.97
CA VAL A 5 7.25 -9.57 0.85
C VAL A 5 7.63 -10.15 2.21
N ARG A 6 8.43 -9.43 3.01
CA ARG A 6 8.81 -9.86 4.37
C ARG A 6 7.58 -10.02 5.25
N THR A 7 6.69 -9.03 5.30
CA THR A 7 5.44 -9.11 6.08
C THR A 7 4.56 -10.28 5.64
N LEU A 8 4.50 -10.62 4.36
CA LEU A 8 3.74 -11.78 3.90
C LEU A 8 4.40 -13.11 4.29
N LYS A 9 5.73 -13.19 4.31
CA LYS A 9 6.44 -14.40 4.77
C LYS A 9 6.22 -14.70 6.26
N GLU A 10 5.98 -13.68 7.07
CA GLU A 10 5.64 -13.85 8.50
C GLU A 10 4.34 -14.64 8.72
N THR A 11 3.50 -14.81 7.68
CA THR A 11 2.32 -15.68 7.75
C THR A 11 2.66 -17.18 7.81
N GLY A 12 3.92 -17.55 7.55
CA GLY A 12 4.36 -18.95 7.45
C GLY A 12 3.91 -19.67 6.19
N VAL A 13 3.23 -18.98 5.26
CA VAL A 13 2.82 -19.50 3.96
C VAL A 13 3.80 -19.07 2.87
N ASP A 14 4.07 -19.97 1.93
CA ASP A 14 4.87 -19.67 0.74
C ASP A 14 4.29 -18.44 0.01
N ILE A 15 5.15 -17.45 -0.22
CA ILE A 15 4.81 -16.19 -0.90
C ILE A 15 4.21 -16.41 -2.29
N HIS A 16 4.62 -17.45 -3.02
CA HIS A 16 4.08 -17.79 -4.33
C HIS A 16 2.59 -18.17 -4.27
N ASN A 17 2.12 -18.64 -3.11
CA ASN A 17 0.71 -18.89 -2.87
C ASN A 17 -0.05 -17.64 -2.46
N LEU A 18 0.62 -16.54 -2.10
CA LEU A 18 0.00 -15.31 -1.60
C LEU A 18 -0.12 -14.21 -2.66
N ILE A 19 0.82 -14.16 -3.62
CA ILE A 19 0.77 -13.20 -4.72
C ILE A 19 -0.13 -13.74 -5.84
N ILE A 20 -1.18 -13.00 -6.17
CA ILE A 20 -2.11 -13.34 -7.26
C ILE A 20 -1.62 -12.73 -8.57
N SER A 21 -1.28 -11.44 -8.54
CA SER A 21 -0.73 -10.75 -9.71
C SER A 21 0.16 -9.57 -9.30
N LYS A 22 1.10 -9.23 -10.18
CA LYS A 22 1.96 -8.04 -10.09
C LYS A 22 1.85 -7.29 -11.41
N LYS A 23 1.29 -6.08 -11.38
CA LYS A 23 1.12 -5.22 -12.57
C LYS A 23 1.94 -3.96 -12.40
N GLN A 24 2.82 -3.66 -13.35
CA GLN A 24 3.61 -2.43 -13.33
C GLN A 24 2.77 -1.24 -13.81
N SER A 25 3.01 -0.07 -13.24
CA SER A 25 2.50 1.19 -13.80
C SER A 25 3.09 1.43 -15.19
N SER A 26 2.23 1.80 -16.16
CA SER A 26 2.65 2.24 -17.48
C SER A 26 3.42 3.57 -17.46
N LYS A 27 3.10 4.44 -16.50
CA LYS A 27 3.67 5.79 -16.37
C LYS A 27 4.86 5.86 -15.43
N PHE A 28 4.91 5.01 -14.41
CA PHE A 28 5.96 5.02 -13.39
C PHE A 28 6.62 3.63 -13.30
N PRO A 29 7.62 3.32 -14.15
CA PRO A 29 8.41 2.09 -14.04
C PRO A 29 8.94 1.90 -12.62
N GLY A 30 8.98 0.66 -12.13
CA GLY A 30 9.34 0.37 -10.73
C GLY A 30 8.20 0.58 -9.71
N LEU A 31 7.03 1.09 -10.11
CA LEU A 31 5.83 1.12 -9.28
C LEU A 31 4.87 0.00 -9.70
N TYR A 32 4.37 -0.78 -8.74
CA TYR A 32 3.57 -1.97 -9.01
C TYR A 32 2.31 -2.01 -8.16
N ASN A 33 1.19 -2.44 -8.75
CA ASN A 33 0.02 -2.93 -8.02
C ASN A 33 0.16 -4.44 -7.81
N ILE A 34 0.03 -4.85 -6.55
CA ILE A 34 0.08 -6.24 -6.14
C ILE A 34 -1.31 -6.66 -5.66
N GLU A 35 -1.93 -7.57 -6.40
CA GLU A 35 -3.10 -8.31 -5.94
C GLU A 35 -2.61 -9.51 -5.14
N TYR A 36 -3.13 -9.68 -3.93
CA TYR A 36 -2.66 -10.72 -3.02
C TYR A 36 -3.78 -11.26 -2.14
N ARG A 37 -3.52 -12.42 -1.57
CA ARG A 37 -4.37 -13.06 -0.57
C ARG A 37 -3.56 -13.37 0.68
N VAL A 38 -4.25 -13.54 1.79
CA VAL A 38 -3.66 -13.90 3.08
C VAL A 38 -4.39 -15.12 3.65
N PRO A 39 -3.75 -15.93 4.52
CA PRO A 39 -4.44 -17.01 5.20
C PRO A 39 -5.63 -16.45 5.99
N SER A 40 -6.79 -17.06 5.82
CA SER A 40 -7.95 -16.77 6.67
C SER A 40 -7.75 -17.45 8.01
N LEU A 41 -8.08 -16.75 9.10
CA LEU A 41 -7.99 -17.28 10.45
C LEU A 41 -9.36 -17.79 10.92
N THR A 42 -9.36 -18.75 11.83
CA THR A 42 -10.54 -19.29 12.54
C THR A 42 -10.18 -19.55 13.99
N TYR A 43 -11.17 -19.75 14.86
CA TYR A 43 -10.91 -20.10 16.26
C TYR A 43 -10.80 -21.61 16.40
N ASP A 44 -9.75 -22.07 17.08
CA ASP A 44 -9.66 -23.46 17.52
C ASP A 44 -10.60 -23.73 18.71
N LYS A 45 -10.64 -24.99 19.17
CA LYS A 45 -11.46 -25.40 20.32
C LYS A 45 -11.05 -24.72 21.63
N SER A 46 -9.84 -24.17 21.70
CA SER A 46 -9.28 -23.45 22.85
C SER A 46 -9.50 -21.94 22.75
N GLY A 47 -10.11 -21.43 21.68
CA GLY A 47 -10.36 -20.01 21.46
C GLY A 47 -9.18 -19.24 20.88
N ASN A 48 -8.13 -19.90 20.38
CA ASN A 48 -7.00 -19.24 19.73
C ASN A 48 -7.27 -19.07 18.23
N LEU A 49 -6.79 -17.95 17.67
CA LEU A 49 -6.81 -17.76 16.22
C LEU A 49 -5.75 -18.64 15.54
N VAL A 50 -6.20 -19.53 14.65
CA VAL A 50 -5.36 -20.44 13.86
C VAL A 50 -5.70 -20.34 12.38
N PRO A 51 -4.79 -20.69 11.46
CA PRO A 51 -5.10 -20.75 10.03
C PRO A 51 -6.25 -21.71 9.74
N SER A 52 -7.25 -21.24 8.99
CA SER A 52 -8.44 -22.02 8.60
C SER A 52 -8.23 -22.99 7.44
N GLY A 53 -7.02 -23.01 6.85
CA GLY A 53 -6.72 -23.71 5.60
C GLY A 53 -7.28 -23.04 4.33
N LYS A 54 -7.98 -21.91 4.46
CA LYS A 54 -8.51 -21.11 3.35
C LYS A 54 -7.75 -19.80 3.20
N PHE A 55 -7.88 -19.17 2.03
CA PHE A 55 -7.33 -17.84 1.76
C PHE A 55 -8.43 -16.78 1.67
N LYS A 56 -8.10 -15.56 2.07
CA LYS A 56 -8.90 -14.36 1.85
C LYS A 56 -8.18 -13.44 0.88
N ILE A 57 -8.84 -13.11 -0.23
CA ILE A 57 -8.35 -12.09 -1.18
C ILE A 57 -8.41 -10.72 -0.48
N VAL A 58 -7.34 -9.94 -0.61
CA VAL A 58 -7.34 -8.55 -0.17
C VAL A 58 -7.93 -7.70 -1.31
N ASN A 59 -9.16 -7.21 -1.09
CA ASN A 59 -9.94 -6.50 -2.11
C ASN A 59 -9.27 -5.21 -2.64
N TYR A 60 -8.32 -4.65 -1.89
CA TYR A 60 -7.56 -3.47 -2.28
C TYR A 60 -6.11 -3.87 -2.55
N PRO A 61 -5.67 -3.89 -3.82
CA PRO A 61 -4.29 -4.14 -4.17
C PRO A 61 -3.36 -3.19 -3.43
N LYS A 62 -2.14 -3.63 -3.15
CA LYS A 62 -1.11 -2.77 -2.57
C LYS A 62 -0.23 -2.21 -3.66
N THR A 63 -0.11 -0.88 -3.72
CA THR A 63 0.92 -0.23 -4.53
C THR A 63 2.26 -0.28 -3.79
N VAL A 64 3.30 -0.83 -4.43
CA VAL A 64 4.67 -0.91 -3.90
C VAL A 64 5.66 -0.37 -4.92
N TYR A 65 6.78 0.17 -4.44
CA TYR A 65 7.86 0.64 -5.30
C TYR A 65 9.10 -0.29 -5.20
N ASP A 66 9.92 -0.25 -6.24
CA ASP A 66 11.23 -0.85 -6.32
C ASP A 66 12.30 0.11 -5.77
N PRO A 67 13.01 -0.24 -4.68
CA PRO A 67 14.03 0.62 -4.10
C PRO A 67 15.24 0.86 -5.02
N GLU A 68 15.49 0.00 -6.01
CA GLU A 68 16.55 0.21 -7.01
C GLU A 68 16.19 1.31 -8.01
N VAL A 69 14.89 1.59 -8.17
CA VAL A 69 14.37 2.65 -9.06
C VAL A 69 14.06 3.93 -8.28
N TYR A 70 13.45 3.79 -7.10
CA TYR A 70 13.08 4.90 -6.23
C TYR A 70 13.60 4.66 -4.82
N SER A 71 14.52 5.49 -4.35
CA SER A 71 14.96 5.42 -2.96
C SER A 71 13.84 5.77 -1.97
N ASP A 72 13.92 5.23 -0.76
CA ASP A 72 13.01 5.54 0.33
C ASP A 72 12.92 7.06 0.59
N GLN A 73 14.06 7.77 0.50
CA GLN A 73 14.13 9.22 0.68
C GLN A 73 13.33 9.96 -0.39
N GLN A 74 13.42 9.55 -1.65
CA GLN A 74 12.63 10.13 -2.74
C GLN A 74 11.14 9.89 -2.52
N MET A 75 10.75 8.66 -2.17
CA MET A 75 9.34 8.32 -1.93
C MET A 75 8.75 9.08 -0.73
N ILE A 76 9.54 9.28 0.33
CA ILE A 76 9.15 10.10 1.49
C ILE A 76 9.01 11.57 1.08
N GLN A 77 9.96 12.10 0.30
CA GLN A 77 9.94 13.48 -0.16
C GLN A 77 8.73 13.76 -1.05
N TRP A 78 8.50 12.95 -2.08
CA TRP A 78 7.35 13.06 -2.97
C TRP A 78 6.02 12.84 -2.24
N GLY A 79 5.98 11.93 -1.27
CA GLY A 79 4.81 11.77 -0.42
C GLY A 79 4.45 13.03 0.36
N LYS A 80 5.45 13.71 0.95
CA LYS A 80 5.23 14.99 1.65
C LYS A 80 4.76 16.09 0.70
N GLU A 81 5.39 16.21 -0.47
CA GLU A 81 4.99 17.16 -1.52
C GLU A 81 3.53 16.94 -1.92
N ALA A 82 3.16 15.69 -2.21
CA ALA A 82 1.81 15.30 -2.59
C ALA A 82 0.77 15.60 -1.49
N MET A 83 1.12 15.38 -0.23
CA MET A 83 0.20 15.69 0.88
C MET A 83 -0.02 17.20 1.02
N GLN A 84 1.04 18.00 0.94
CA GLN A 84 0.92 19.46 0.99
C GLN A 84 0.11 19.99 -0.20
N GLU A 85 0.39 19.48 -1.39
CA GLU A 85 -0.31 19.83 -2.62
C GLU A 85 -1.81 19.44 -2.54
N GLY A 86 -2.12 18.23 -2.06
CA GLY A 86 -3.50 17.77 -1.90
C GLY A 86 -4.30 18.60 -0.91
N ILE A 87 -3.67 19.05 0.19
CA ILE A 87 -4.28 19.98 1.16
C ILE A 87 -4.54 21.34 0.49
N ASN A 88 -3.54 21.92 -0.18
CA ASN A 88 -3.67 23.22 -0.85
C ASN A 88 -4.74 23.20 -1.96
N ALA A 89 -4.89 22.07 -2.65
CA ALA A 89 -5.88 21.85 -3.68
C ALA A 89 -7.28 21.47 -3.14
N ASN A 90 -7.50 21.51 -1.81
CA ASN A 90 -8.74 21.11 -1.14
C ASN A 90 -9.20 19.68 -1.48
N ARG A 91 -8.26 18.76 -1.74
CA ARG A 91 -8.55 17.33 -2.00
C ARG A 91 -8.51 16.50 -0.71
N VAL A 92 -9.29 16.95 0.27
CA VAL A 92 -9.47 16.28 1.55
C VAL A 92 -10.90 15.76 1.66
N LYS A 93 -11.05 14.45 1.91
CA LYS A 93 -12.34 13.76 2.08
C LYS A 93 -12.37 13.09 3.45
N GLY A 94 -13.00 13.76 4.42
CA GLY A 94 -12.91 13.35 5.82
C GLY A 94 -11.47 13.43 6.31
N ARG A 95 -10.83 12.28 6.55
CA ARG A 95 -9.40 12.21 6.92
C ARG A 95 -8.49 11.79 5.77
N LEU A 96 -9.02 11.44 4.61
CA LEU A 96 -8.24 11.03 3.44
C LEU A 96 -7.78 12.29 2.69
N VAL A 97 -6.49 12.36 2.35
CA VAL A 97 -5.90 13.36 1.47
C VAL A 97 -5.42 12.66 0.21
N GLU A 98 -5.75 13.21 -0.95
CA GLU A 98 -5.21 12.75 -2.24
C GLU A 98 -4.47 13.89 -2.94
N GLY A 99 -3.22 13.66 -3.31
CA GLY A 99 -2.44 14.67 -4.01
C GLY A 99 -1.38 14.09 -4.92
N TYR A 100 -0.67 14.98 -5.58
CA TYR A 100 0.34 14.65 -6.57
C TYR A 100 1.66 15.32 -6.20
N SER A 101 2.73 14.54 -6.30
CA SER A 101 4.08 15.06 -6.17
C SER A 101 4.49 15.82 -7.43
N THR A 102 5.62 16.50 -7.37
CA THR A 102 6.15 17.32 -8.48
C THR A 102 6.38 16.53 -9.78
N ASN A 103 6.68 15.23 -9.69
CA ASN A 103 6.82 14.35 -10.87
C ASN A 103 5.47 13.78 -11.37
N GLY A 104 4.36 14.20 -10.76
CA GLY A 104 3.00 13.76 -11.09
C GLY A 104 2.60 12.41 -10.50
N MET A 105 3.43 11.78 -9.65
CA MET A 105 3.07 10.55 -8.96
C MET A 105 2.01 10.85 -7.90
N LYS A 106 0.94 10.07 -7.92
CA LYS A 106 -0.19 10.21 -6.98
C LYS A 106 0.11 9.51 -5.67
N PHE A 107 -0.23 10.19 -4.57
CA PHE A 107 -0.22 9.63 -3.23
C PHE A 107 -1.59 9.81 -2.56
N ALA A 108 -1.91 8.87 -1.67
CA ALA A 108 -2.99 9.00 -0.70
C ALA A 108 -2.38 8.99 0.70
N GLY A 109 -3.00 9.73 1.63
CA GLY A 109 -2.59 9.74 3.02
C GLY A 109 -3.75 10.02 3.96
N TYR A 110 -3.51 9.80 5.26
CA TYR A 110 -4.52 10.01 6.29
C TYR A 110 -4.09 11.04 7.32
N LEU A 111 -5.04 11.89 7.70
CA LEU A 111 -4.91 12.81 8.82
C LEU A 111 -5.19 12.08 10.14
N ASP A 112 -4.46 12.48 11.19
CA ASP A 112 -4.80 12.16 12.57
C ASP A 112 -6.01 12.98 13.05
N ARG A 113 -6.35 12.89 14.34
CA ARG A 113 -7.49 13.62 14.91
C ARG A 113 -7.22 15.13 15.05
N GLN A 114 -5.95 15.52 15.01
CA GLN A 114 -5.45 16.88 15.14
C GLN A 114 -5.23 17.55 13.78
N GLY A 115 -5.56 16.87 12.68
CA GLY A 115 -5.41 17.39 11.32
C GLY A 115 -3.97 17.32 10.79
N LYS A 116 -3.07 16.56 11.42
CA LYS A 116 -1.71 16.34 10.93
C LYS A 116 -1.64 15.09 10.06
N ILE A 117 -0.75 15.09 9.07
CA ILE A 117 -0.48 13.90 8.26
C ILE A 117 0.09 12.78 9.15
N LYS A 118 -0.66 11.67 9.24
CA LYS A 118 -0.28 10.48 10.01
C LYS A 118 0.54 9.51 9.18
N ASN A 119 0.13 9.28 7.94
CA ASN A 119 0.82 8.42 6.97
C ASN A 119 0.44 8.78 5.54
N PHE A 120 1.20 8.26 4.59
CA PHE A 120 0.93 8.35 3.15
C PHE A 120 1.53 7.15 2.42
N TYR A 121 1.04 6.88 1.22
CA TYR A 121 1.49 5.79 0.34
C TYR A 121 1.20 6.15 -1.12
N PRO A 122 2.02 5.65 -2.08
CA PRO A 122 1.76 5.87 -3.49
C PRO A 122 0.50 5.12 -3.94
N VAL A 123 -0.16 5.62 -4.98
CA VAL A 123 -1.36 5.00 -5.56
C VAL A 123 -1.23 4.98 -7.07
N ILE A 124 -1.38 3.81 -7.68
CA ILE A 124 -1.63 3.71 -9.13
C ILE A 124 -3.14 3.80 -9.33
N LYS A 125 -3.60 4.84 -10.03
CA LYS A 125 -4.96 4.84 -10.58
C LYS A 125 -4.95 3.92 -11.80
N GLU A 126 -5.80 2.91 -11.80
CA GLU A 126 -6.21 2.28 -13.06
C GLU A 126 -7.06 3.34 -13.80
N GLU A 127 -6.65 3.69 -15.02
CA GLU A 127 -7.44 4.53 -15.94
C GLU A 127 -8.50 3.67 -16.64
#